data_AF-A0A926HGW6-F1
#
_entry.id   AF-A0A926HGW6-F1
#
_cell.length_a   1.000
_cell.length_b   1.000
_cell.length_c   1.000
_cell.angle_alpha   90.00
_cell.angle_beta   90.00
_cell.angle_gamma   90.00
#
_symmetry.space_group_name_H-M   'P 1'
#
loop_
_entity.id
_entity.type
_entity.pdbx_description
1 polymer ?
#
loop_
_entity_poly.entity_id
_entity_poly.type
_entity_poly.pdbx_seq_one_letter_code
_entity_poly.pdbx_strand_id
1 'polypeptide(L)'
;MACICDFCSAPDPGWRYPARNFIGYAACGIVGESVGEWAACQECHQLIVAGDRARLTERSVVSFIAFQPELAAIRTELETELGTLHGRFFENRTGQASAIV
;
A
#
# COMPACT_ATOMS: atom_id res chain seq x y z
N MET A 1 18.33 -7.42 0.04
CA MET A 1 16.94 -7.48 0.53
C MET A 1 16.06 -7.08 -0.65
N ALA A 2 15.21 -7.97 -1.15
CA ALA A 2 14.27 -7.60 -2.21
C ALA A 2 13.22 -6.69 -1.59
N CYS A 3 13.19 -5.42 -2.01
CA CYS A 3 12.11 -4.50 -1.66
C CYS A 3 10.88 -4.93 -2.47
N ILE A 4 9.70 -4.90 -1.87
CA ILE A 4 8.42 -5.15 -2.56
C ILE A 4 7.60 -3.86 -2.56
N CYS A 5 6.64 -3.75 -3.46
CA CYS A 5 5.69 -2.66 -3.47
C CYS A 5 4.80 -2.72 -2.22
N ASP A 6 4.75 -1.67 -1.41
CA ASP A 6 3.95 -1.62 -0.17
C ASP A 6 2.43 -1.61 -0.42
N PHE A 7 2.01 -1.35 -1.66
CA PHE A 7 0.60 -1.33 -2.04
C PHE A 7 0.10 -2.72 -2.45
N CYS A 8 0.83 -3.39 -3.34
CA CYS A 8 0.36 -4.61 -3.98
C CYS A 8 1.27 -5.83 -3.79
N SER A 9 2.36 -5.67 -3.04
CA SER A 9 3.38 -6.70 -2.82
C SER A 9 4.09 -7.21 -4.08
N ALA A 10 3.93 -6.54 -5.23
CA ALA A 10 4.68 -6.87 -6.44
C ALA A 10 6.20 -6.69 -6.20
N PRO A 11 7.04 -7.53 -6.81
CA PRO A 11 8.49 -7.39 -6.72
C PRO A 11 8.97 -6.11 -7.43
N ASP A 12 10.22 -5.75 -7.17
CA ASP A 12 10.99 -4.72 -7.88
C ASP A 12 10.29 -3.34 -7.93
N PRO A 13 10.00 -2.71 -6.77
CA PRO A 13 9.50 -1.35 -6.74
C PRO A 13 10.55 -0.39 -7.34
N GLY A 14 10.07 0.57 -8.14
CA GLY A 14 10.92 1.58 -8.80
C GLY A 14 10.84 2.96 -8.15
N TRP A 15 9.96 3.14 -7.17
CA TRP A 15 9.64 4.44 -6.58
C TRP A 15 9.60 4.38 -5.07
N ARG A 16 10.06 5.44 -4.40
CA ARG A 16 9.87 5.69 -2.97
C ARG A 16 9.04 6.93 -2.74
N TYR A 17 8.12 6.85 -1.82
CA TYR A 17 7.30 7.95 -1.33
C TYR A 17 7.70 8.25 0.12
N PRO A 18 8.21 9.45 0.41
CA PRO A 18 8.49 9.83 1.79
C PRO A 18 7.17 9.97 2.55
N ALA A 19 7.10 9.33 3.71
CA ALA A 19 5.97 9.39 4.62
C ALA A 19 6.46 9.46 6.07
N ARG A 20 5.65 10.05 6.95
CA ARG A 20 5.86 9.96 8.40
C ARG A 20 5.44 8.58 8.88
N ASN A 21 5.93 8.20 10.05
CA ASN A 21 5.41 7.03 10.72
C ASN A 21 3.94 7.22 11.09
N PHE A 22 3.16 6.15 11.01
CA PHE A 22 1.78 6.12 11.47
C PHE A 22 1.36 4.71 11.88
N ILE A 23 0.28 4.60 12.65
CA ILE A 23 -0.29 3.29 12.99
C ILE A 23 -0.98 2.72 11.75
N GLY A 24 -0.46 1.61 11.20
CA GLY A 24 -1.03 0.90 10.06
C GLY A 24 -2.27 0.11 10.46
N TYR A 25 -2.20 -0.63 11.57
CA TYR A 25 -3.34 -1.33 12.15
C TYR A 25 -3.19 -1.47 13.68
N ALA A 26 -4.31 -1.63 14.39
CA ALA A 26 -4.32 -1.94 15.81
C ALA A 26 -5.43 -2.95 16.09
N ALA A 27 -5.06 -4.17 16.48
CA ALA A 27 -6.00 -5.26 16.72
C ALA A 27 -5.51 -6.17 17.85
N CYS A 28 -6.41 -6.62 18.72
CA CYS A 28 -6.12 -7.55 19.83
C CYS A 28 -4.93 -7.12 20.73
N GLY A 29 -4.74 -5.81 20.95
CA GLY A 29 -3.63 -5.27 21.72
C GLY A 29 -2.28 -5.22 20.98
N ILE A 30 -2.24 -5.65 19.71
CA ILE A 30 -1.08 -5.55 18.82
C ILE A 30 -1.26 -4.30 17.96
N VAL A 31 -0.22 -3.46 17.90
CA VAL A 31 -0.17 -2.28 17.05
C VAL A 31 0.89 -2.49 15.98
N GLY A 32 0.48 -2.50 14.72
CA GLY A 32 1.38 -2.44 13.57
C GLY A 32 1.65 -1.00 13.19
N GLU A 33 2.89 -0.55 13.30
CA GLU A 33 3.35 0.76 12.84
C GLU A 33 3.88 0.65 11.40
N SER A 34 3.47 1.59 10.55
CA SER A 34 4.15 1.87 9.28
C SER A 34 5.29 2.83 9.56
N VAL A 35 6.51 2.44 9.22
CA VAL A 35 7.74 3.17 9.54
C VAL A 35 8.37 3.72 8.27
N GLY A 36 8.48 5.04 8.18
CA GLY A 36 9.20 5.73 7.10
C GLY A 36 8.53 5.64 5.73
N GLU A 37 9.37 5.47 4.70
CA GLU A 37 9.00 5.60 3.29
C GLU A 37 8.24 4.38 2.77
N TRP A 38 7.39 4.60 1.76
CA TRP A 38 6.67 3.53 1.05
C TRP A 38 7.24 3.34 -0.35
N ALA A 39 7.53 2.10 -0.71
CA ALA A 39 7.94 1.69 -2.03
C ALA A 39 6.73 1.39 -2.93
N ALA A 40 6.79 1.84 -4.18
CA ALA A 40 5.77 1.56 -5.19
C ALA A 40 6.40 0.99 -6.47
N CYS A 41 5.75 -0.03 -7.04
CA CYS A 41 6.00 -0.44 -8.41
C CYS A 41 5.48 0.62 -9.38
N GLN A 42 5.88 0.53 -10.66
CA GLN A 42 5.51 1.49 -11.69
C GLN A 42 3.99 1.70 -11.81
N GLU A 43 3.21 0.63 -11.75
CA GLU A 43 1.75 0.71 -11.89
C GLU A 43 1.09 1.41 -10.70
N CYS A 44 1.48 1.06 -9.46
CA CYS A 44 0.98 1.74 -8.27
C CYS A 44 1.40 3.22 -8.26
N HIS A 45 2.64 3.52 -8.67
CA HIS A 45 3.12 4.89 -8.83
C HIS A 45 2.22 5.70 -9.78
N GLN A 46 1.87 5.14 -10.94
CA GLN A 46 0.98 5.81 -11.91
C GLN A 46 -0.40 6.11 -11.31
N LEU A 47 -0.99 5.16 -10.57
CA LEU A 47 -2.28 5.37 -9.90
C LEU A 47 -2.19 6.45 -8.82
N ILE A 48 -1.10 6.47 -8.04
CA ILE A 48 -0.86 7.50 -7.01
C ILE A 48 -0.71 8.89 -7.64
N VAL A 49 0.02 9.00 -8.76
CA VAL A 49 0.20 10.27 -9.48
C VAL A 49 -1.10 10.74 -10.12
N ALA A 50 -1.90 9.83 -10.67
CA ALA A 50 -3.21 10.14 -11.24
C ALA A 50 -4.27 10.50 -10.18
N GLY A 51 -3.99 10.26 -8.89
CA GLY A 51 -4.95 10.45 -7.81
C GLY A 51 -6.05 9.38 -7.76
N ASP A 52 -5.89 8.27 -8.50
CA ASP A 52 -6.88 7.20 -8.60
C ASP A 52 -6.76 6.22 -7.42
N ARG A 53 -7.24 6.68 -6.26
CA ARG A 53 -7.17 5.92 -5.00
C ARG A 53 -8.05 4.68 -5.02
N ALA A 54 -9.20 4.74 -5.68
CA ALA A 54 -10.12 3.60 -5.76
C ALA A 54 -9.46 2.44 -6.52
N ARG A 55 -8.88 2.73 -7.68
CA ARG A 55 -8.20 1.73 -8.49
C ARG A 55 -6.91 1.22 -7.85
N LEU A 56 -6.19 2.07 -7.10
CA LEU A 56 -5.04 1.63 -6.30
C LEU A 56 -5.42 0.58 -5.26
N THR A 57 -6.52 0.81 -4.52
CA THR A 57 -7.03 -0.15 -3.54
C THR A 57 -7.52 -1.42 -4.22
N GLU A 58 -8.33 -1.32 -5.27
CA GLU A 58 -8.80 -2.48 -6.03
C GLU A 58 -7.63 -3.34 -6.52
N ARG A 59 -6.61 -2.72 -7.12
CA ARG A 59 -5.42 -3.43 -7.60
C ARG A 59 -4.73 -4.19 -6.46
N SER A 60 -4.64 -3.57 -5.29
CA SER A 60 -4.03 -4.17 -4.11
C SER A 60 -4.84 -5.37 -3.62
N VAL A 61 -6.16 -5.24 -3.51
CA VAL A 61 -7.08 -6.35 -3.19
C VAL A 61 -6.89 -7.53 -4.15
N VAL A 62 -6.87 -7.25 -5.46
CA VAL A 62 -6.69 -8.29 -6.50
C VAL A 62 -5.34 -8.98 -6.35
N SER A 63 -4.26 -8.24 -6.13
CA SER A 63 -2.92 -8.82 -5.91
C SER A 63 -2.86 -9.70 -4.67
N PHE A 64 -3.46 -9.26 -3.56
CA PHE A 64 -3.50 -10.04 -2.31
C PHE A 64 -4.32 -11.32 -2.46
N ILE A 65 -5.49 -11.27 -3.10
CA ILE A 65 -6.30 -12.46 -3.38
C ILE A 65 -5.57 -13.42 -4.33
N ALA A 66 -4.87 -12.90 -5.34
CA ALA A 66 -4.09 -13.74 -6.25
C ALA A 66 -2.95 -14.47 -5.51
N PHE A 67 -2.33 -13.83 -4.51
CA PHE A 67 -1.31 -14.44 -3.67
C PHE A 67 -1.91 -15.41 -2.64
N GLN A 68 -3.07 -15.09 -2.08
CA GLN A 68 -3.74 -15.82 -1.02
C GLN A 68 -5.27 -15.94 -1.32
N PRO A 69 -5.69 -16.95 -2.10
CA PRO A 69 -7.05 -17.07 -2.62
C PRO A 69 -8.17 -17.10 -1.59
N GLU A 70 -7.90 -17.58 -0.37
CA GLU A 70 -8.88 -17.61 0.72
C GLU A 70 -9.36 -16.22 1.14
N LEU A 71 -8.57 -15.17 0.87
CA LEU A 71 -8.97 -13.78 1.13
C LEU A 71 -10.17 -13.34 0.27
N ALA A 72 -10.48 -14.05 -0.82
CA ALA A 72 -11.65 -13.77 -1.64
C ALA A 72 -12.96 -13.82 -0.83
N ALA A 73 -13.01 -14.67 0.21
CA ALA A 73 -14.18 -14.79 1.08
C ALA A 73 -14.47 -13.51 1.88
N ILE A 74 -13.45 -12.69 2.13
CA ILE A 74 -13.51 -11.44 2.90
C ILE A 74 -13.19 -10.21 2.04
N ARG A 75 -13.44 -10.27 0.73
CA ARG A 75 -13.02 -9.23 -0.24
C ARG A 75 -13.43 -7.82 0.19
N THR A 76 -14.66 -7.63 0.67
CA THR A 76 -15.18 -6.31 1.06
C THR A 76 -14.49 -5.74 2.30
N GLU A 77 -14.20 -6.60 3.27
CA GLU A 77 -13.46 -6.23 4.48
C GLU A 77 -12.02 -5.92 4.12
N LEU A 78 -11.38 -6.74 3.28
CA LEU A 78 -10.04 -6.49 2.75
C LEU A 78 -9.95 -5.16 2.00
N GLU A 79 -10.95 -4.84 1.16
CA GLU A 79 -11.02 -3.56 0.45
C GLU A 79 -11.13 -2.36 1.41
N THR A 80 -11.89 -2.51 2.49
CA THR A 80 -12.05 -1.47 3.53
C THR A 80 -10.74 -1.27 4.30
N GLU A 81 -10.07 -2.35 4.69
CA GLU A 81 -8.80 -2.28 5.44
C GLU A 81 -7.68 -1.70 4.58
N LEU A 82 -7.51 -2.19 3.34
CA LEU A 82 -6.51 -1.65 2.42
C LEU A 82 -6.82 -0.19 2.05
N GLY A 83 -8.09 0.14 1.83
CA GLY A 83 -8.51 1.52 1.58
C GLY A 83 -8.17 2.46 2.74
N THR A 84 -8.40 2.01 3.97
CA THR A 84 -8.04 2.75 5.19
C THR A 84 -6.53 2.92 5.31
N LEU A 85 -5.77 1.86 5.09
CA LEU A 85 -4.30 1.88 5.15
C LEU A 85 -3.71 2.83 4.09
N HIS A 86 -4.19 2.76 2.85
CA HIS A 86 -3.80 3.69 1.79
C HIS A 86 -4.18 5.13 2.14
N GLY A 87 -5.37 5.36 2.71
CA GLY A 87 -5.79 6.67 3.21
C GLY A 87 -4.78 7.27 4.18
N ARG A 88 -4.36 6.49 5.18
CA ARG A 88 -3.33 6.89 6.16
C ARG A 88 -1.98 7.18 5.48
N PHE A 89 -1.58 6.38 4.49
CA PHE A 89 -0.38 6.69 3.70
C PHE A 89 -0.50 8.07 3.03
N PHE A 90 -1.61 8.37 2.35
CA PHE A 90 -1.79 9.65 1.67
C PHE A 90 -1.80 10.84 2.63
N GLU A 91 -2.34 10.69 3.84
CA GLU A 91 -2.34 11.71 4.89
C GLU A 91 -0.94 11.96 5.47
N ASN A 92 -0.11 10.91 5.53
CA ASN A 92 1.22 10.97 6.12
C ASN A 92 2.34 11.18 5.10
N ARG A 93 2.03 11.14 3.80
CA ARG A 93 2.95 11.43 2.71
C ARG A 93 3.45 12.88 2.82
N THR A 94 4.77 13.04 2.88
CA THR A 94 5.42 14.35 3.14
C THR A 94 6.01 15.01 1.90
N GLY A 95 6.05 14.32 0.76
CA GLY A 95 6.73 14.84 -0.43
C GLY A 95 6.43 14.09 -1.72
N GLN A 96 7.17 14.45 -2.76
CA GLN A 96 7.11 13.80 -4.06
C GLN A 96 7.83 12.46 -4.04
N ALA A 97 7.48 11.59 -4.99
CA ALA A 97 8.18 10.32 -5.14
C ALA A 97 9.59 10.56 -5.71
N SER A 98 10.54 9.72 -5.30
CA SER A 98 11.86 9.61 -5.91
C SER A 98 12.05 8.22 -6.52
N ALA A 99 12.82 8.13 -7.60
CA ALA A 99 13.16 6.84 -8.19
C ALA A 99 14.13 6.07 -7.26
N ILE A 100 13.94 4.75 -7.15
CA ILE A 100 14.90 3.86 -6.50
C ILE A 100 15.96 3.52 -7.54
N VAL A 101 17.13 4.16 -7.42
CA VAL A 101 18.34 3.86 -8.20
C VAL A 101 19.15 2.73 -7.56
#